data_AF-A0A6L9ZB69-F1
#
_entry.id   AF-A0A6L9ZB69-F1
#
_cell.length_a   1.000
_cell.length_b   1.000
_cell.length_c   1.000
_cell.angle_alpha   90.00
_cell.angle_beta   90.00
_cell.angle_gamma   90.00
#
_symmetry.space_group_name_H-M   'P 1'
#
loop_
_entity.id
_entity.type
_entity.pdbx_description
1 polymer ?
#
loop_
_entity_poly.entity_id
_entity_poly.type
_entity_poly.pdbx_seq_one_letter_code
_entity_poly.pdbx_strand_id
1 'polypeptide(L)' 'ISFNGADLTDAIFTRSLLQRASFDGANITGADFSSTLIQPVRQRLKLCDVASGVNPTTGVVTRDSLGCW' A
#
# COMPACT_ATOMS: atom_id res chain seq x y z
N ILE A 1 -1.35 -8.42 -11.32
CA ILE A 1 -2.64 -8.42 -10.58
C ILE A 1 -3.21 -7.01 -10.64
N SER A 2 -4.52 -6.83 -10.71
CA SER A 2 -5.14 -5.50 -10.70
C SER A 2 -5.93 -5.32 -9.42
N PHE A 3 -5.64 -4.24 -8.70
CA PHE A 3 -6.43 -3.71 -7.58
C PHE A 3 -7.02 -2.33 -7.92
N ASN A 4 -7.14 -2.01 -9.21
CA ASN A 4 -7.60 -0.69 -9.62
C ASN A 4 -9.02 -0.42 -9.12
N GLY A 5 -9.22 0.74 -8.51
CA GLY A 5 -10.51 1.13 -7.90
C GLY A 5 -10.94 0.29 -6.70
N ALA A 6 -10.09 -0.62 -6.21
CA ALA A 6 -10.43 -1.46 -5.06
C ALA A 6 -10.44 -0.63 -3.77
N ASP A 7 -11.36 -0.98 -2.88
CA ASP A 7 -11.27 -0.57 -1.49
C ASP A 7 -10.36 -1.54 -0.74
N LEU A 8 -9.19 -1.05 -0.34
CA LEU A 8 -8.17 -1.76 0.42
C LEU A 8 -7.98 -1.11 1.79
N THR A 9 -9.00 -0.43 2.31
CA THR A 9 -8.96 0.17 3.65
C THR A 9 -8.61 -0.90 4.67
N ASP A 10 -7.63 -0.59 5.52
CA ASP A 10 -7.11 -1.47 6.58
C ASP A 10 -6.54 -2.83 6.11
N ALA A 11 -6.32 -3.00 4.80
CA ALA A 11 -5.76 -4.24 4.25
C ALA A 11 -4.32 -4.48 4.72
N ILE A 12 -4.00 -5.74 5.02
CA ILE A 12 -2.68 -6.14 5.50
C ILE A 12 -1.97 -6.90 4.37
N PHE A 13 -1.01 -6.24 3.73
CA PHE A 13 -0.16 -6.80 2.65
C PHE A 13 1.21 -7.24 3.15
N THR A 14 1.43 -7.29 4.47
CA THR A 14 2.75 -7.55 5.06
C THR A 14 3.47 -8.74 4.41
N ARG A 15 4.75 -8.55 4.06
CA ARG A 15 5.61 -9.57 3.43
C ARG A 15 5.10 -10.12 2.08
N SER A 16 4.29 -9.36 1.34
CA SER A 16 3.78 -9.78 0.03
C SER A 16 4.72 -9.44 -1.14
N LEU A 17 4.59 -10.17 -2.25
CA LEU A 17 5.25 -9.89 -3.52
C LEU A 17 4.24 -9.34 -4.54
N LEU A 18 4.19 -8.01 -4.67
CA LEU A 18 3.23 -7.30 -5.53
C LEU A 18 3.95 -6.76 -6.78
N GLN A 19 4.62 -7.66 -7.49
CA GLN A 19 5.28 -7.35 -8.76
C GLN A 19 4.22 -7.25 -9.87
N ARG A 20 4.30 -6.19 -10.68
CA ARG A 20 3.33 -5.92 -11.77
C ARG A 20 1.88 -5.85 -11.25
N ALA A 21 1.72 -5.42 -9.99
CA ALA A 21 0.42 -5.05 -9.45
C ALA A 21 0.10 -3.60 -9.83
N SER A 22 -1.14 -3.31 -10.18
CA SER A 22 -1.63 -1.92 -10.29
C SER A 22 -2.65 -1.63 -9.19
N PHE A 23 -2.63 -0.39 -8.71
CA PHE A 23 -3.45 0.16 -7.64
C PHE A 23 -4.07 1.50 -8.05
N ASP A 24 -4.24 1.72 -9.36
CA ASP A 24 -4.72 3.01 -9.86
C ASP A 24 -6.15 3.26 -9.33
N GLY A 25 -6.32 4.35 -8.58
CA GLY A 25 -7.59 4.71 -7.93
C GLY A 25 -7.99 3.83 -6.74
N ALA A 26 -7.09 2.98 -6.23
CA ALA A 26 -7.39 2.18 -5.04
C ALA A 26 -7.40 3.06 -3.77
N ASN A 27 -8.34 2.81 -2.86
CA ASN A 27 -8.28 3.39 -1.52
C ASN A 27 -7.38 2.51 -0.64
N ILE A 28 -6.27 3.05 -0.17
CA ILE A 28 -5.29 2.34 0.68
C ILE A 28 -5.20 2.92 2.09
N THR A 29 -6.21 3.67 2.53
CA THR A 29 -6.21 4.29 3.86
C THR A 29 -6.06 3.22 4.95
N GLY A 30 -5.10 3.38 5.85
CA GLY A 30 -4.84 2.38 6.90
C GLY A 30 -4.27 1.06 6.41
N ALA A 31 -3.95 0.89 5.12
CA ALA A 31 -3.31 -0.34 4.64
C ALA A 31 -1.88 -0.49 5.19
N ASP A 32 -1.45 -1.72 5.46
CA ASP A 32 -0.09 -2.04 5.94
C ASP A 32 0.71 -2.78 4.86
N PHE A 33 1.73 -2.09 4.35
CA PHE A 33 2.66 -2.60 3.34
C PHE A 33 4.03 -3.02 3.91
N SER A 34 4.14 -3.26 5.22
CA SER A 34 5.43 -3.57 5.87
C SER A 34 6.12 -4.76 5.22
N SER A 35 7.38 -4.57 4.83
CA SER A 35 8.20 -5.56 4.11
C SER A 35 7.57 -6.07 2.80
N THR A 36 6.71 -5.30 2.16
CA THR A 36 6.11 -5.65 0.86
C THR A 36 7.03 -5.26 -0.29
N LEU A 37 7.22 -6.16 -1.25
CA LEU A 37 7.92 -5.84 -2.49
C LEU A 37 6.92 -5.34 -3.55
N ILE A 38 6.85 -4.01 -3.72
CA ILE A 38 6.06 -3.36 -4.78
C ILE A 38 7.00 -2.96 -5.92
N GLN A 39 6.78 -3.54 -7.11
CA GLN A 39 7.56 -3.24 -8.31
C GLN A 39 6.63 -3.06 -9.52
N PRO A 40 6.88 -2.04 -10.38
CA PRO A 40 8.04 -1.14 -10.37
C PRO A 40 7.97 -0.09 -9.24
N VAL A 41 9.13 0.48 -8.84
CA VAL A 41 9.23 1.52 -7.80
C VAL A 41 8.27 2.70 -8.04
N ARG A 42 8.01 3.08 -9.30
CA ARG A 42 7.03 4.11 -9.65
C ARG A 42 5.63 3.81 -9.09
N GLN A 43 5.21 2.55 -9.05
CA GLN A 43 3.91 2.18 -8.48
C GLN A 43 3.86 2.47 -6.99
N ARG A 44 4.93 2.13 -6.26
CA ARG A 44 5.05 2.46 -4.83
C ARG A 44 5.02 3.97 -4.59
N LEU A 45 5.72 4.75 -5.43
CA LEU A 45 5.73 6.21 -5.33
C LEU A 45 4.34 6.82 -5.53
N LYS A 46 3.55 6.33 -6.50
CA LYS A 46 2.14 6.75 -6.64
C LYS A 46 1.32 6.51 -5.36
N LEU A 47 1.55 5.38 -4.69
CA LEU A 47 0.87 5.09 -3.42
C LEU A 47 1.30 6.07 -2.33
N CYS A 48 2.57 6.50 -2.31
CA CYS A 48 3.03 7.54 -1.38
C CYS A 48 2.31 8.87 -1.52
N ASP A 49 1.78 9.21 -2.70
CA ASP A 49 1.04 10.46 -2.91
C ASP A 49 -0.33 10.45 -2.22
N VAL A 50 -0.92 9.27 -2.02
CA VAL A 50 -2.29 9.11 -1.49
C VAL A 50 -2.34 8.39 -0.13
N ALA A 51 -1.22 7.83 0.32
CA ALA A 51 -1.13 7.06 1.56
C ALA A 51 -1.45 7.92 2.79
N SER A 52 -2.39 7.44 3.61
CA SER A 52 -2.80 8.06 4.87
C SER A 52 -3.34 7.01 5.84
N GLY A 53 -3.46 7.38 7.11
CA GLY A 53 -4.02 6.51 8.15
C GLY A 53 -3.01 5.58 8.82
N VAL A 54 -3.54 4.83 9.78
CA VAL A 54 -2.84 3.84 10.60
C VAL A 54 -3.68 2.58 10.60
N ASN A 55 -3.07 1.43 10.32
CA ASN A 55 -3.80 0.17 10.33
C ASN A 55 -4.29 -0.15 11.76
N PRO A 56 -5.58 -0.41 11.98
CA PRO A 56 -6.12 -0.65 13.32
C PRO A 56 -5.68 -1.99 13.92
N THR A 57 -5.26 -2.95 13.09
CA THR A 57 -4.83 -4.28 13.53
C THR A 57 -3.34 -4.32 13.86
N THR A 58 -2.50 -3.69 13.03
CA THR A 58 -1.04 -3.73 13.20
C THR A 58 -0.46 -2.48 13.89
N GLY A 59 -1.22 -1.38 13.94
CA GLY A 59 -0.76 -0.10 14.49
C GLY A 59 0.25 0.64 13.62
N VAL A 60 0.51 0.15 12.40
CA VAL A 60 1.52 0.72 11.50
C VAL A 60 0.92 1.85 10.67
N VAL A 61 1.66 2.97 10.55
CA VAL A 61 1.32 4.08 9.66
C VAL A 61 1.49 3.64 8.20
N THR A 62 0.46 3.83 7.37
CA THR A 62 0.47 3.37 5.96
C THR A 62 1.64 3.95 5.17
N ARG A 63 1.95 5.25 5.34
CA ARG A 63 3.07 5.92 4.67
C ARG A 63 4.43 5.34 5.06
N ASP A 64 4.62 5.05 6.35
CA ASP A 64 5.87 4.50 6.87
C ASP A 64 6.08 3.07 6.37
N SER A 65 5.00 2.28 6.33
CA SER A 65 5.02 0.91 5.80
C SER A 65 5.44 0.83 4.32
N LEU A 66 5.15 1.89 3.55
CA LEU A 66 5.55 2.07 2.15
C LEU A 66 6.97 2.64 2.00
N GLY A 67 7.58 3.15 3.08
CA GLY A 67 8.88 3.81 3.06
C GLY A 67 8.86 5.15 2.31
N CYS A 68 7.77 5.91 2.45
CA CYS A 68 7.61 7.23 1.83
C CYS A 68 8.36 8.29 2.66
N TRP A 69 9.54 8.69 2.21
CA TRP A 69 10.34 9.79 2.78
C TRP A 69 10.44 10.94 1.79
#